data_AF-A0A5M3MH88-F1
#
_entry.id   AF-A0A5M3MH88-F1
#
_cell.length_a   1.000
_cell.length_b   1.000
_cell.length_c   1.000
_cell.angle_alpha   90.00
_cell.angle_beta   90.00
_cell.angle_gamma   90.00
#
_symmetry.space_group_name_H-M   'P 1'
#
loop_
_entity.id
_entity.type
_entity.pdbx_description
1 polymer ?
#
loop_
_entity_poly.entity_id
_entity_poly.type
_entity_poly.pdbx_seq_one_letter_code
_entity_poly.pdbx_strand_id
1 'polypeptide(L)'
;MDAYLLESGGQVPPYHVVSQVWGDIQEHLCLAGILWEVPISNSHKWDAILSFCRTKGVRWLWMDVLCINQTPESKDAQAEKAREIPNMSHYYRNAVACLVVPTDHDTFSHSYSGDDPAIPP
;
A
#
# COMPACT_ATOMS: atom_id res chain seq x y z
N MET A 1 -21.41 -10.04 -1.18
CA MET A 1 -20.37 -10.93 -1.72
C MET A 1 -19.43 -10.06 -2.50
N ASP A 2 -18.15 -10.07 -2.16
CA ASP A 2 -17.18 -9.11 -2.70
C ASP A 2 -16.91 -9.39 -4.19
N ALA A 3 -16.79 -8.33 -5.00
CA ALA A 3 -16.64 -8.44 -6.45
C ALA A 3 -15.45 -9.33 -6.84
N TYR A 4 -14.35 -9.24 -6.08
CA TYR A 4 -13.15 -10.02 -6.33
C TYR A 4 -13.35 -11.53 -6.13
N LEU A 5 -14.21 -11.95 -5.19
CA LEU A 5 -14.55 -13.36 -4.96
C LEU A 5 -15.51 -13.89 -6.03
N LEU A 6 -16.40 -13.05 -6.55
CA LEU A 6 -17.30 -13.42 -7.63
C LEU A 6 -16.50 -13.71 -8.91
N GLU A 7 -15.57 -12.84 -9.26
CA GLU A 7 -14.74 -12.96 -10.46
C GLU A 7 -13.73 -14.11 -10.40
N SER A 8 -13.34 -14.54 -9.20
CA SER A 8 -12.34 -15.59 -8.97
C SER A 8 -12.94 -16.97 -8.66
N GLY A 9 -14.26 -17.14 -8.77
CA GLY A 9 -14.92 -18.41 -8.46
C GLY A 9 -14.88 -18.79 -6.98
N GLY A 10 -14.89 -17.80 -6.09
CA GLY A 10 -14.95 -17.98 -4.64
C GLY A 10 -13.59 -18.11 -3.94
N GLN A 11 -12.49 -17.97 -4.66
CA GLN A 11 -11.13 -18.03 -4.10
C GLN A 11 -10.50 -16.64 -4.00
N VAL A 12 -9.55 -16.42 -3.09
CA VAL A 12 -8.80 -15.15 -3.10
C VAL A 12 -7.88 -15.16 -4.32
N PRO A 13 -8.04 -14.24 -5.30
CA PRO A 13 -7.20 -14.21 -6.48
C PRO A 13 -5.79 -13.73 -6.10
N PRO A 14 -4.77 -13.98 -6.94
CA PRO A 14 -3.45 -13.41 -6.73
C PRO A 14 -3.51 -11.89 -6.75
N TYR A 15 -2.93 -11.25 -5.73
CA TYR A 15 -2.89 -9.79 -5.58
C TYR A 15 -1.47 -9.31 -5.26
N HIS A 16 -1.22 -8.02 -5.55
CA HIS A 16 -0.05 -7.33 -5.01
C HIS A 16 -0.43 -6.64 -3.71
N VAL A 17 0.47 -6.61 -2.75
CA VAL A 17 0.32 -5.79 -1.54
C VAL A 17 1.09 -4.49 -1.70
N VAL A 18 0.55 -3.38 -1.20
CA VAL A 18 1.26 -2.11 -1.08
C VAL A 18 1.65 -1.88 0.37
N SER A 19 2.95 -1.71 0.61
CA SER A 19 3.47 -1.24 1.89
C SER A 19 3.79 0.26 1.76
N GLN A 20 3.06 1.09 2.50
CA GLN A 20 3.13 2.54 2.36
C GLN A 20 2.85 3.26 3.69
N VAL A 21 3.29 4.51 3.75
CA VAL A 21 2.84 5.50 4.74
C VAL A 21 2.36 6.75 4.02
N TRP A 22 1.21 7.32 4.40
CA TRP A 22 0.78 8.57 3.78
C TRP A 22 1.72 9.71 4.16
N GLY A 23 2.23 9.76 5.38
CA GLY A 23 3.03 10.88 5.86
C GLY A 23 2.14 12.01 6.38
N ASP A 24 2.63 13.25 6.34
CA ASP A 24 1.89 14.40 6.85
C ASP A 24 0.71 14.74 5.93
N ILE A 25 -0.49 14.82 6.51
CA ILE A 25 -1.73 15.06 5.76
C ILE A 25 -1.69 16.47 5.17
N GLN A 26 -1.82 16.58 3.85
CA GLN A 26 -1.89 17.86 3.13
C GLN A 26 -3.15 17.95 2.28
N GLU A 27 -3.77 16.82 1.94
CA GLU A 27 -4.88 16.72 1.00
C GLU A 27 -5.75 15.50 1.28
N HIS A 28 -6.85 15.38 0.52
CA HIS A 28 -7.87 14.35 0.70
C HIS A 28 -8.18 13.67 -0.65
N LEU A 29 -8.29 12.34 -0.63
CA LEU A 29 -8.52 11.51 -1.81
C LEU A 29 -9.83 10.73 -1.71
N CYS A 30 -10.65 10.83 -2.76
CA CYS A 30 -11.85 10.00 -2.90
C CYS A 30 -11.50 8.68 -3.57
N LEU A 31 -11.65 7.57 -2.84
CA LEU A 31 -11.48 6.23 -3.36
C LEU A 31 -12.84 5.57 -3.61
N ALA A 32 -12.97 4.89 -4.75
CA ALA A 32 -14.20 4.16 -5.08
C ALA A 32 -14.53 3.12 -4.01
N GLY A 33 -15.78 3.12 -3.53
CA GLY A 33 -16.24 2.22 -2.48
C GLY A 33 -15.97 2.70 -1.04
N ILE A 34 -15.30 3.84 -0.87
CA ILE A 34 -15.08 4.48 0.43
C ILE A 34 -16.00 5.70 0.55
N LEU A 35 -16.74 5.81 1.65
CA LEU A 35 -17.73 6.89 1.87
C LEU A 35 -17.15 8.17 2.48
N TRP A 36 -15.86 8.15 2.83
CA TRP A 36 -15.14 9.25 3.47
C TRP A 36 -13.89 9.58 2.65
N GLU A 37 -13.41 10.82 2.76
CA GLU A 37 -12.23 11.25 2.04
C GLU A 37 -10.96 10.82 2.77
N VAL A 38 -10.06 10.14 2.07
CA VAL A 38 -8.85 9.58 2.67
C VAL A 38 -7.82 10.67 2.86
N PRO A 39 -7.36 10.94 4.10
CA PRO A 39 -6.34 11.95 4.33
C PRO A 39 -4.99 11.41 3.85
N ILE A 40 -4.36 12.12 2.92
CA ILE A 40 -3.09 11.74 2.29
C ILE A 40 -2.13 12.92 2.27
N SER A 41 -0.84 12.65 2.05
CA SER A 41 0.15 13.71 1.86
C SER A 41 0.21 14.23 0.42
N ASN A 42 0.04 13.33 -0.55
CA ASN A 42 0.24 13.63 -1.96
C ASN A 42 -0.43 12.58 -2.86
N SER A 43 -1.32 13.03 -3.71
CA SER A 43 -2.15 12.26 -4.63
C SER A 43 -1.35 11.65 -5.75
N HIS A 44 -0.19 12.23 -6.09
CA HIS A 44 0.76 11.64 -7.03
C HIS A 44 1.24 10.25 -6.58
N LYS A 45 1.27 10.00 -5.27
CA LYS A 45 1.59 8.67 -4.73
C LYS A 45 0.58 7.62 -5.18
N TRP A 46 -0.70 7.97 -5.14
CA TRP A 46 -1.76 7.10 -5.62
C TRP A 46 -1.67 6.90 -7.14
N ASP A 47 -1.39 7.97 -7.89
CA ASP A 47 -1.17 7.88 -9.34
C ASP A 47 0.02 6.99 -9.69
N ALA A 48 1.11 7.05 -8.93
CA ALA A 48 2.29 6.20 -9.10
C ALA A 48 1.96 4.71 -8.87
N ILE A 49 1.22 4.41 -7.80
CA ILE A 49 0.71 3.04 -7.52
C ILE A 49 -0.16 2.55 -8.68
N LEU A 50 -1.13 3.35 -9.12
CA LEU A 50 -2.00 2.97 -10.23
C LEU A 50 -1.24 2.84 -11.56
N SER A 51 -0.24 3.67 -11.80
CA SER A 51 0.62 3.60 -12.99
C SER A 51 1.42 2.31 -13.02
N PHE A 52 2.00 1.91 -11.88
CA PHE A 52 2.64 0.61 -11.72
C PHE A 52 1.66 -0.53 -12.02
N CYS A 53 0.47 -0.49 -11.43
CA CYS A 53 -0.53 -1.54 -11.63
C CYS A 53 -0.93 -1.68 -13.10
N ARG A 54 -1.16 -0.57 -13.81
CA ARG A 54 -1.46 -0.59 -15.25
C ARG A 54 -0.29 -1.15 -16.06
N THR A 55 0.93 -0.71 -15.78
CA THR A 55 2.14 -1.10 -16.53
C THR A 55 2.48 -2.58 -16.35
N LYS A 56 2.26 -3.12 -15.14
CA LYS A 56 2.58 -4.52 -14.80
C LYS A 56 1.38 -5.46 -14.95
N GLY A 57 0.21 -4.96 -15.34
CA GLY A 57 -1.01 -5.77 -15.47
C GLY A 57 -1.52 -6.29 -14.12
N VAL A 58 -1.31 -5.55 -13.03
CA VAL A 58 -1.82 -5.90 -11.70
C VAL A 58 -3.33 -5.67 -11.67
N ARG A 59 -4.08 -6.77 -11.55
CA ARG A 59 -5.55 -6.72 -11.49
C ARG A 59 -6.08 -6.50 -10.08
N TRP A 60 -5.46 -7.13 -9.08
CA TRP A 60 -5.88 -7.07 -7.70
C TRP A 60 -4.75 -6.49 -6.84
N LEU A 61 -5.12 -5.50 -6.03
CA LEU A 61 -4.23 -4.80 -5.13
C LEU A 61 -4.84 -4.81 -3.74
N TRP A 62 -4.04 -5.11 -2.73
CA TRP A 62 -4.40 -4.91 -1.33
C TRP A 62 -3.51 -3.82 -0.74
N MET A 63 -4.12 -2.87 -0.03
CA MET A 63 -3.42 -1.76 0.60
C MET A 63 -4.18 -1.31 1.83
N ASP A 64 -3.46 -1.03 2.91
CA ASP A 64 -4.00 -0.30 4.04
C ASP A 64 -4.29 1.15 3.63
N VAL A 65 -5.58 1.49 3.54
CA VAL A 65 -6.03 2.85 3.22
C VAL A 65 -5.69 3.82 4.35
N LEU A 66 -5.68 3.35 5.60
CA LEU A 66 -5.19 4.09 6.76
C LEU A 66 -3.95 3.38 7.30
N CYS A 67 -2.86 4.13 7.46
CA CYS A 67 -1.63 3.57 8.01
C CYS A 67 -1.78 3.36 9.52
N ILE A 68 -1.20 2.27 10.03
CA ILE A 68 -1.06 2.06 11.48
C ILE A 68 -0.39 3.29 12.10
N ASN A 69 -0.95 3.83 13.18
CA ASN A 69 -0.37 4.97 13.85
C ASN A 69 1.04 4.65 14.34
N GLN A 70 2.04 5.29 13.74
CA GLN A 70 3.44 4.99 14.04
C GLN A 70 3.97 5.71 15.30
N THR A 71 3.19 6.62 15.89
CA THR A 71 3.60 7.41 17.06
C THR A 71 4.02 6.50 18.23
N PRO A 72 5.28 6.55 18.70
CA PRO A 72 5.80 5.56 19.65
C PRO A 72 5.23 5.71 21.07
N GLU A 73 4.82 6.91 21.46
CA GLU A 73 4.53 7.26 22.86
C GLU A 73 3.04 7.25 23.22
N SER A 74 2.13 7.13 22.24
CA SER A 74 0.70 7.07 22.51
C SER A 74 0.27 5.65 22.88
N LYS A 75 -0.49 5.52 23.99
CA LYS A 75 -1.11 4.24 24.38
C LYS A 75 -2.01 3.68 23.28
N ASP A 76 -2.71 4.55 22.56
CA ASP A 76 -3.61 4.14 21.48
C ASP A 76 -2.83 3.59 20.28
N ALA A 77 -1.70 4.21 19.94
CA ALA A 77 -0.81 3.73 18.88
C ALA A 77 -0.18 2.38 19.24
N GLN A 78 0.18 2.15 20.50
CA GLN A 78 0.69 0.86 20.96
C GLN A 78 -0.39 -0.24 20.91
N ALA A 79 -1.61 0.07 21.34
CA ALA A 79 -2.74 -0.84 21.26
C ALA A 79 -3.10 -1.20 19.81
N GLU A 80 -3.07 -0.22 18.91
CA GLU A 80 -3.30 -0.44 17.48
C GLU A 80 -2.21 -1.32 16.86
N LYS A 81 -0.93 -1.01 17.10
CA LYS A 81 0.20 -1.84 16.64
C LYS A 81 0.09 -3.29 17.13
N ALA A 82 -0.22 -3.49 18.41
CA ALA A 82 -0.38 -4.81 19.00
C ALA A 82 -1.51 -5.62 18.36
N ARG A 83 -2.55 -4.94 17.86
CA ARG A 83 -3.69 -5.55 17.18
C ARG A 83 -3.42 -5.83 15.70
N GLU A 84 -2.80 -4.89 14.99
CA GLU A 84 -2.68 -4.96 13.52
C GLU A 84 -1.43 -5.70 13.04
N ILE A 85 -0.29 -5.55 13.72
CA ILE A 85 0.97 -6.20 13.31
C ILE A 85 0.83 -7.73 13.18
N PRO A 86 0.17 -8.46 14.10
CA PRO A 86 -0.05 -9.90 13.93
C PRO A 86 -0.82 -10.28 12.65
N ASN A 87 -1.72 -9.41 12.20
CA ASN A 87 -2.54 -9.62 11.01
C ASN A 87 -1.75 -9.41 9.71
N MET A 88 -0.62 -8.72 9.75
CA MET A 88 0.24 -8.51 8.57
C MET A 88 0.63 -9.83 7.91
N SER A 89 0.91 -10.86 8.71
CA SER A 89 1.21 -12.20 8.19
C SER A 89 0.05 -12.78 7.35
N HIS A 90 -1.20 -12.40 7.63
CA HIS A 90 -2.37 -12.82 6.88
C HIS A 90 -2.48 -12.07 5.54
N TYR A 91 -2.29 -10.76 5.55
CA TYR A 91 -2.39 -9.90 4.35
C TYR A 91 -1.24 -10.10 3.36
N TYR A 92 -0.09 -10.58 3.82
CA TYR A 92 1.09 -10.75 2.95
C TYR A 92 1.25 -12.18 2.46
N ARG A 93 0.63 -13.17 3.12
CA ARG A 93 0.83 -14.61 2.84
C ARG A 93 0.54 -15.01 1.39
N ASN A 94 -0.51 -14.43 0.81
CA ASN A 94 -0.98 -14.79 -0.53
C ASN A 94 -0.66 -13.70 -1.55
N ALA A 95 0.11 -12.68 -1.16
CA ALA A 95 0.55 -11.64 -2.08
C ALA A 95 1.61 -12.19 -3.04
N VAL A 96 1.49 -11.86 -4.32
CA VAL A 96 2.46 -12.24 -5.36
C VAL A 96 3.75 -11.45 -5.22
N ALA A 97 3.64 -10.17 -4.85
CA ALA A 97 4.75 -9.27 -4.59
C ALA A 97 4.29 -8.13 -3.67
N CYS A 98 5.28 -7.48 -3.05
CA CYS A 98 5.07 -6.27 -2.25
C CYS A 98 5.62 -5.05 -3.01
N LEU A 99 4.76 -4.08 -3.31
CA LEU A 99 5.16 -2.76 -3.79
C LEU A 99 5.42 -1.87 -2.58
N VAL A 100 6.67 -1.47 -2.39
CA VAL A 100 7.07 -0.55 -1.31
C VAL A 100 7.04 0.87 -1.85
N VAL A 101 6.23 1.73 -1.24
CA VAL A 101 6.06 3.13 -1.65
C VAL A 101 6.29 4.05 -0.44
N PRO A 102 7.51 4.58 -0.25
CA PRO A 102 7.82 5.44 0.88
C PRO A 102 7.19 6.83 0.72
N THR A 103 7.35 7.71 1.72
CA THR A 103 6.84 9.10 1.65
C THR A 103 7.49 9.86 0.49
N ASP A 104 8.79 9.69 0.32
CA ASP A 104 9.63 10.30 -0.71
C ASP A 104 9.68 9.47 -2.01
N HIS A 105 8.56 8.87 -2.40
CA HIS A 105 8.46 7.96 -3.54
C HIS A 105 9.02 8.52 -4.87
N ASP A 106 8.93 9.84 -5.07
CA ASP A 106 9.51 10.52 -6.22
C ASP A 106 11.03 10.31 -6.29
N THR A 107 11.74 10.55 -5.17
CA THR A 107 13.20 10.39 -5.09
C THR A 107 13.61 8.93 -4.96
N PHE A 108 12.82 8.11 -4.28
CA PHE A 108 13.11 6.68 -4.07
C PHE A 108 13.18 5.88 -5.38
N SER A 109 12.42 6.27 -6.40
CA SER A 109 12.45 5.61 -7.71
C SER A 109 13.77 5.84 -8.46
N HIS A 110 14.42 6.99 -8.24
CA HIS A 110 15.65 7.37 -8.92
C HIS A 110 16.89 6.68 -8.36
N SER A 111 16.91 6.35 -7.07
CA SER A 111 18.04 5.65 -6.44
C SER A 111 18.20 4.19 -6.90
N TYR A 112 17.20 3.60 -7.53
CA TYR A 112 17.26 2.24 -8.09
C TYR A 112 17.38 2.20 -9.62
N SER A 113 17.55 3.34 -10.27
CA SER A 113 17.69 3.46 -11.73
C SER A 113 19.08 3.00 -12.22
N GLY A 114 19.50 1.78 -11.90
CA GLY A 114 20.54 1.03 -12.62
C GLY A 114 21.99 1.57 -12.69
N ASP A 115 22.26 2.79 -12.22
CA ASP A 115 23.60 3.40 -12.24
C ASP A 115 24.34 3.24 -10.90
N ASP A 116 23.76 2.53 -9.93
CA ASP A 116 24.43 2.23 -8.67
C ASP A 116 25.27 0.94 -8.78
N PRO A 117 26.61 1.03 -8.79
CA PRO A 117 27.50 -0.12 -8.93
C PRO A 117 27.46 -1.09 -7.73
N ALA A 118 26.71 -0.78 -6.66
CA ALA A 118 26.67 -1.55 -5.43
C ALA A 118 25.58 -2.65 -5.38
N ILE A 119 24.67 -2.73 -6.35
CA ILE A 119 23.57 -3.72 -6.34
C ILE A 119 23.79 -4.76 -7.44
N PRO A 120 24.27 -5.98 -7.12
CA PRO A 120 24.43 -7.04 -8.11
C PRO A 120 23.07 -7.54 -8.61
N PRO A 121 23.04 -8.12 -9.84
CA PRO A 121 21.82 -8.61 -10.48
C PRO A 121 21.14 -9.75 -9.73
#